data_AF-A0A4Q0PMR6-F1
#
_entry.id   AF-A0A4Q0PMR6-F1
#
_cell.length_a   1.000
_cell.length_b   1.000
_cell.length_c   1.000
_cell.angle_alpha   90.00
_cell.angle_beta   90.00
_cell.angle_gamma   90.00
#
_symmetry.space_group_name_H-M   'P 1'
#
loop_
_entity.id
_entity.type
_entity.pdbx_description
1 polymer ?
#
loop_
_entity_poly.entity_id
_entity_poly.type
_entity_poly.pdbx_seq_one_letter_code
_entity_poly.pdbx_strand_id
1 'polypeptide(L)'
;MSSEYHPKVDVDFIVEKIISSGKVDVDSKLTSGNSISFVLKGNKAFHKRFVLIRHIDQKLSFETAMAQAIKFKFITGLLEWCEKHKDWKEGEYISKNK
;
A
#
# COMPACT_ATOMS: atom_id res chain seq x y z
N MET A 1 2.84 17.81 14.26
CA MET A 1 1.90 18.73 13.58
C MET A 1 1.86 18.37 12.10
N SER A 2 0.66 18.40 11.49
CA SER A 2 0.31 18.20 10.07
C SER A 2 0.34 16.79 9.45
N SER A 3 -0.14 15.74 10.14
CA SER A 3 -0.38 14.43 9.50
C SER A 3 -1.78 14.29 8.87
N GLU A 4 -2.62 15.33 8.92
CA GLU A 4 -4.05 15.23 8.55
C GLU A 4 -4.32 15.11 7.05
N TYR A 5 -3.36 15.44 6.17
CA TYR A 5 -3.61 15.53 4.73
C TYR A 5 -2.68 14.67 3.88
N HIS A 6 -1.99 13.69 4.46
CA HIS A 6 -1.20 12.76 3.65
C HIS A 6 -2.10 11.70 3.02
N PRO A 7 -1.95 11.41 1.71
CA PRO A 7 -2.72 10.37 1.06
C PRO A 7 -2.53 9.02 1.78
N LYS A 8 -3.66 8.37 2.04
CA LYS A 8 -3.72 7.05 2.66
C LYS A 8 -4.51 6.11 1.75
N VAL A 9 -4.15 4.85 1.78
CA VAL A 9 -4.71 3.83 0.90
C VAL A 9 -5.23 2.67 1.72
N ASP A 10 -6.42 2.19 1.39
CA ASP A 10 -7.04 1.10 2.13
C ASP A 10 -6.24 -0.19 1.99
N VAL A 11 -6.08 -0.89 3.12
CA VAL A 11 -5.37 -2.17 3.19
C VAL A 11 -5.97 -3.18 2.23
N ASP A 12 -7.30 -3.26 2.18
CA ASP A 12 -7.99 -4.26 1.39
C ASP A 12 -7.71 -4.10 -0.11
N PHE A 13 -7.68 -2.87 -0.60
CA PHE A 13 -7.27 -2.57 -1.98
C PHE A 13 -5.84 -3.07 -2.27
N ILE A 14 -4.89 -2.78 -1.36
CA ILE A 14 -3.50 -3.22 -1.53
C ILE A 14 -3.40 -4.75 -1.50
N VAL A 15 -4.09 -5.40 -0.56
CA VAL A 15 -4.11 -6.86 -0.43
C VAL A 15 -4.69 -7.52 -1.67
N GLU A 16 -5.80 -7.00 -2.18
CA GLU A 16 -6.42 -7.46 -3.44
C GLU A 16 -5.40 -7.38 -4.57
N LYS A 17 -4.79 -6.22 -4.82
CA LYS A 17 -3.79 -6.05 -5.90
C LYS A 17 -2.59 -6.98 -5.75
N ILE A 18 -2.13 -7.25 -4.53
CA ILE A 18 -1.04 -8.19 -4.26
C ILE A 18 -1.45 -9.62 -4.64
N ILE A 19 -2.64 -10.07 -4.23
CA ILE A 19 -3.16 -11.39 -4.57
C ILE A 19 -3.36 -11.51 -6.09
N SER A 20 -3.99 -10.52 -6.71
CA SER A 20 -4.24 -10.48 -8.17
C SER A 20 -2.95 -10.47 -8.99
N SER A 21 -1.82 -10.03 -8.43
CA SER A 21 -0.53 -10.03 -9.12
C SER A 21 0.00 -11.43 -9.46
N GLY A 22 -0.53 -12.47 -8.80
CA GLY A 22 -0.10 -13.86 -8.96
C GLY A 22 1.29 -14.18 -8.42
N LYS A 23 2.00 -13.20 -7.84
CA LYS A 23 3.39 -13.34 -7.37
C LYS A 23 3.51 -13.90 -5.95
N VAL A 24 2.42 -13.91 -5.18
CA VAL A 24 2.38 -14.44 -3.81
C VAL A 24 1.69 -15.79 -3.79
N ASP A 25 2.07 -16.60 -2.82
CA ASP A 25 1.31 -17.78 -2.41
C ASP A 25 0.12 -17.31 -1.55
N VAL A 26 -1.10 -17.56 -2.04
CA VAL A 26 -2.32 -17.01 -1.42
C VAL A 26 -2.61 -17.70 -0.09
N ASP A 27 -2.28 -18.99 0.01
CA ASP A 27 -2.49 -19.78 1.22
C ASP A 27 -1.49 -19.42 2.33
N SER A 28 -0.43 -18.68 1.99
CA SER A 28 0.55 -18.16 2.94
C SER A 28 0.14 -16.86 3.63
N LYS A 29 -1.06 -16.33 3.33
CA LYS A 29 -1.57 -15.11 3.94
C LYS A 29 -1.73 -15.31 5.45
N LEU A 30 -1.00 -14.54 6.24
CA LEU A 30 -1.13 -14.51 7.69
C LEU A 30 -1.41 -13.10 8.17
N THR A 31 -2.34 -12.96 9.11
CA THR A 31 -2.64 -11.69 9.78
C THR A 31 -2.28 -11.82 11.25
N SER A 32 -1.53 -10.85 11.78
CA SER A 32 -1.18 -10.76 13.20
C SER A 32 -1.22 -9.30 13.65
N GLY A 33 -2.19 -8.97 14.51
CA GLY A 33 -2.50 -7.59 14.86
C GLY A 33 -2.74 -6.73 13.62
N ASN A 34 -1.99 -5.63 13.49
CA ASN A 34 -2.08 -4.72 12.34
C ASN A 34 -1.06 -5.04 11.24
N SER A 35 -0.63 -6.30 11.15
CA SER A 35 0.33 -6.76 10.15
C SER A 35 -0.27 -7.88 9.32
N ILE A 36 -0.07 -7.80 8.01
CA ILE A 36 -0.43 -8.83 7.05
C ILE A 36 0.86 -9.27 6.35
N SER A 37 1.07 -10.58 6.24
CA SER A 37 2.22 -11.14 5.56
C SER A 37 1.82 -12.13 4.47
N PHE A 38 2.69 -12.23 3.47
CA PHE A 38 2.63 -13.20 2.39
C PHE A 38 4.03 -13.74 2.10
N VAL A 39 4.09 -14.91 1.47
CA VAL A 39 5.29 -15.49 0.89
C VAL A 39 5.23 -15.35 -0.62
N LEU A 40 6.28 -14.80 -1.24
CA LEU A 40 6.44 -14.77 -2.70
C LEU A 40 6.58 -16.19 -3.25
N LYS A 41 5.99 -16.47 -4.42
CA LYS A 41 6.25 -17.71 -5.17
C LYS A 41 7.68 -17.75 -5.70
N GLY A 42 8.19 -18.96 -5.92
CA GLY A 42 9.50 -19.22 -6.55
C GLY A 42 10.64 -19.55 -5.57
N ASN A 43 11.85 -19.71 -6.12
CA ASN A 43 12.98 -20.33 -5.43
C ASN A 43 14.00 -19.34 -4.84
N LYS A 44 13.59 -18.11 -4.52
CA LYS A 44 14.47 -17.17 -3.81
C LYS A 44 14.73 -17.68 -2.38
N ALA A 45 15.87 -17.28 -1.81
CA ALA A 45 16.16 -17.55 -0.40
C ALA A 45 15.00 -17.08 0.49
N PHE A 46 14.62 -17.91 1.47
CA PHE A 46 13.39 -17.73 2.25
C PHE A 46 13.26 -16.33 2.89
N HIS A 47 14.35 -15.80 3.45
CA HIS A 47 14.37 -14.45 4.03
C HIS A 47 14.05 -13.32 3.04
N LYS A 48 14.19 -13.55 1.72
CA LYS A 48 13.83 -12.58 0.66
C LYS A 48 12.41 -12.77 0.11
N ARG A 49 11.71 -13.83 0.53
CA ARG A 49 10.37 -14.17 0.04
C ARG A 49 9.26 -13.53 0.85
N PHE A 50 9.55 -12.99 2.03
CA PHE A 50 8.54 -12.35 2.85
C PHE A 50 8.07 -11.01 2.27
N VAL A 51 6.77 -10.82 2.33
CA VAL A 51 6.08 -9.57 2.08
C VAL A 51 5.41 -9.23 3.40
N LEU A 52 5.76 -8.11 4.00
CA LEU A 52 5.15 -7.63 5.24
C LEU A 52 4.50 -6.29 4.96
N ILE A 53 3.25 -6.17 5.37
CA ILE A 53 2.45 -4.96 5.27
C ILE A 53 2.00 -4.63 6.68
N ARG A 54 2.35 -3.43 7.15
CA ARG A 54 1.85 -2.90 8.41
C ARG A 54 0.88 -1.77 8.11
N HIS A 55 -0.24 -1.78 8.80
CA HIS A 55 -1.27 -0.77 8.65
C HIS A 55 -1.64 -0.13 9.98
N ILE A 56 -2.30 1.02 9.91
CA ILE A 56 -2.88 1.72 11.05
C ILE A 56 -4.29 2.10 10.62
N ASP A 57 -5.30 1.75 11.41
CA ASP A 57 -6.72 2.02 11.12
C ASP A 57 -7.14 1.55 9.71
N GLN A 58 -6.74 0.34 9.34
CA GLN A 58 -6.97 -0.27 8.02
C GLN A 58 -6.45 0.54 6.82
N LYS A 59 -5.53 1.48 7.05
CA LYS A 59 -4.90 2.29 6.00
C LYS A 59 -3.38 2.16 6.02
N LEU A 60 -2.78 2.28 4.83
CA LEU A 60 -1.34 2.44 4.60
C LEU A 60 -1.04 3.89 4.24
N SER A 61 0.17 4.36 4.56
CA SER A 61 0.68 5.58 3.96
C SER A 61 0.89 5.40 2.46
N PHE A 62 0.75 6.47 1.69
CA PHE A 62 0.98 6.44 0.24
C PHE A 62 2.37 5.93 -0.13
N GLU A 63 3.42 6.26 0.62
CA GLU A 63 4.78 5.77 0.36
C GLU A 63 4.85 4.24 0.50
N THR A 64 4.20 3.69 1.52
CA THR A 64 4.14 2.25 1.74
C THR A 64 3.33 1.57 0.63
N ALA A 65 2.19 2.15 0.26
CA ALA A 65 1.36 1.66 -0.85
C ALA A 65 2.14 1.68 -2.19
N MET A 66 2.88 2.76 -2.46
CA MET A 66 3.70 2.92 -3.67
C MET A 66 4.82 1.89 -3.73
N ALA A 67 5.50 1.62 -2.61
CA ALA A 67 6.53 0.58 -2.54
C ALA A 67 5.97 -0.81 -2.93
N GLN A 68 4.76 -1.15 -2.45
CA GLN A 68 4.08 -2.38 -2.86
C GLN A 68 3.66 -2.33 -4.34
N ALA A 69 3.12 -1.20 -4.81
CA ALA A 69 2.70 -1.03 -6.20
C ALA A 69 3.85 -1.22 -7.20
N ILE A 70 5.04 -0.71 -6.89
CA ILE A 70 6.27 -0.94 -7.68
C ILE A 70 6.63 -2.43 -7.67
N LYS A 71 6.69 -3.05 -6.47
CA LYS A 71 7.07 -4.47 -6.31
C LYS A 71 6.13 -5.41 -7.06
N PHE A 72 4.84 -5.13 -7.03
CA PHE A 72 3.80 -5.97 -7.62
C PHE A 72 3.30 -5.51 -8.99
N LYS A 73 3.84 -4.39 -9.52
CA LYS A 73 3.53 -3.83 -10.84
C LYS A 73 2.08 -3.40 -11.01
N PHE A 74 1.52 -2.69 -10.02
CA PHE A 74 0.16 -2.13 -10.08
C PHE A 74 0.11 -0.60 -9.91
N ILE A 75 1.18 0.12 -10.22
CA ILE A 75 1.29 1.60 -10.04
C ILE A 75 0.10 2.34 -10.66
N THR A 76 -0.26 2.05 -11.91
CA THR A 76 -1.41 2.69 -12.57
C THR A 76 -2.69 2.50 -11.78
N GLY A 77 -2.97 1.29 -11.31
CA GLY A 77 -4.15 1.01 -10.50
C GLY A 77 -4.13 1.72 -9.14
N LEU A 78 -2.95 1.90 -8.54
CA LEU A 78 -2.81 2.70 -7.32
C LEU A 78 -3.14 4.17 -7.59
N LEU A 79 -2.62 4.76 -8.67
CA LEU A 79 -2.86 6.16 -9.02
C LEU A 79 -4.33 6.42 -9.36
N GLU A 80 -4.97 5.52 -10.11
CA GLU A 80 -6.41 5.59 -10.40
C GLU A 80 -7.26 5.46 -9.13
N TRP A 81 -6.87 4.58 -8.20
CA TRP A 81 -7.57 4.45 -6.92
C TRP A 81 -7.46 5.74 -6.11
N CYS A 82 -6.26 6.31 -6.04
CA CYS A 82 -5.98 7.58 -5.38
C CYS A 82 -6.86 8.69 -5.99
N GLU A 83 -6.91 8.82 -7.31
CA GLU A 83 -7.73 9.84 -7.98
C GLU A 83 -9.23 9.73 -7.67
N LYS A 84 -9.74 8.51 -7.44
CA LYS A 84 -11.14 8.26 -7.06
C LYS A 84 -11.42 8.47 -5.57
N HIS A 85 -10.45 8.17 -4.71
CA HIS A 85 -10.58 8.19 -3.25
C HIS A 85 -9.69 9.30 -2.67
N LYS A 86 -9.80 10.51 -3.23
CA LYS A 86 -9.03 11.69 -2.82
C LYS A 86 -9.40 12.13 -1.40
N ASP A 87 -8.70 11.56 -0.42
CA ASP A 87 -8.78 11.92 1.00
C ASP A 87 -7.76 13.00 1.39
N TRP A 88 -7.20 13.75 0.43
CA TRP A 88 -6.25 14.83 0.68
C TRP A 88 -6.67 16.12 0.00
N LYS A 89 -6.24 17.26 0.56
CA LYS A 89 -6.48 18.57 -0.04
C LYS A 89 -5.62 18.74 -1.29
N GLU A 90 -6.24 19.07 -2.41
CA GLU A 90 -5.54 19.57 -3.59
C GLU A 90 -5.13 21.04 -3.38
N GLY A 91 -3.83 21.34 -3.49
CA GLY A 91 -3.38 22.68 -3.85
C GLY A 91 -3.30 23.78 -2.78
N GLU A 92 -2.95 23.52 -1.51
CA GLU A 92 -2.48 24.62 -0.64
C GLU A 92 -0.98 24.92 -0.89
N TYR A 93 -0.68 25.66 -1.95
CA TYR A 93 0.39 26.66 -1.84
C TYR A 93 -0.16 27.72 -0.91
N ILE A 94 0.25 27.73 0.35
CA ILE A 94 0.00 28.89 1.22
C ILE A 94 0.85 30.03 0.67
N SER A 95 0.35 30.79 -0.32
CA SER A 95 0.85 32.14 -0.53
C SER A 95 0.41 32.93 0.68
N LYS A 96 1.27 33.02 1.69
CA LYS A 96 1.18 34.12 2.65
C LYS A 96 1.49 35.40 1.86
N ASN A 97 0.49 35.95 1.21
CA ASN A 97 0.54 37.35 0.81
C ASN A 97 0.48 38.15 2.11
N LYS A 98 1.65 38.63 2.53
CA LYS A 98 1.80 39.71 3.49
C LYS A 98 2.03 40.99 2.72
#